data_AF-A0A916GMN8-F1
#
_entry.id   AF-A0A916GMN8-F1
#
_cell.length_a   1.000
_cell.length_b   1.000
_cell.length_c   1.000
_cell.angle_alpha   90.00
_cell.angle_beta   90.00
_cell.angle_gamma   90.00
#
_symmetry.space_group_name_H-M   'P 1'
#
loop_
_entity.id
_entity.type
_entity.pdbx_description
1 polymer ?
#
loop_
_entity_poly.entity_id
_entity_poly.type
_entity_poly.pdbx_seq_one_letter_code
_entity_poly.pdbx_strand_id
1 'polypeptide(L)' 'MVVCFGSLFLVLLGVFGIFAKDLMWELTVWQNQMKGLASERTEIWDLMTTIGGVVAIIFGVLGVYMFFTNGL' A
#
# COMPACT_ATOMS: atom_id res chain seq x y z
N MET A 1 -6.29 18.80 -9.77
CA MET A 1 -5.35 17.91 -10.53
C MET A 1 -4.38 17.13 -9.65
N VAL A 2 -3.62 17.74 -8.73
CA VAL A 2 -2.62 17.03 -7.89
C VAL A 2 -3.27 16.00 -6.96
N VAL A 3 -4.44 16.31 -6.40
CA VAL A 3 -5.21 15.41 -5.52
C VAL A 3 -5.58 14.11 -6.25
N CYS A 4 -6.03 14.18 -7.51
CA CYS A 4 -6.38 13.00 -8.29
C CYS A 4 -5.19 12.06 -8.52
N PHE A 5 -4.02 12.62 -8.85
CA PHE A 5 -2.80 11.82 -9.06
C PHE A 5 -2.35 11.13 -7.76
N GLY A 6 -2.39 11.82 -6.62
CA GLY A 6 -2.07 11.24 -5.32
C GLY A 6 -3.04 10.12 -4.92
N SER A 7 -4.33 10.31 -5.12
CA SER A 7 -5.34 9.28 -4.81
C SER A 7 -5.20 8.04 -5.70
N LEU A 8 -4.95 8.24 -7.00
CA LEU A 8 -4.78 7.15 -7.96
C LEU A 8 -3.51 6.35 -7.65
N PHE A 9 -2.43 7.02 -7.26
CA PHE A 9 -1.21 6.38 -6.77
C PHE A 9 -1.44 5.56 -5.49
N LEU A 10 -2.24 6.07 -4.54
CA LEU A 10 -2.62 5.36 -3.32
C LEU A 10 -3.43 4.09 -3.60
N VAL A 11 -4.39 4.15 -4.54
CA VAL A 11 -5.15 2.98 -4.98
C VAL A 11 -4.22 1.95 -5.61
N LEU A 12 -3.33 2.38 -6.51
CA LEU A 12 -2.36 1.49 -7.15
C LEU A 12 -1.44 0.84 -6.10
N LEU A 13 -0.89 1.60 -5.15
CA LEU A 13 -0.09 1.05 -4.07
C LEU A 13 -0.86 0.03 -3.22
N GLY A 14 -2.13 0.30 -2.92
CA GLY A 14 -2.96 -0.64 -2.17
C GLY A 14 -3.23 -1.94 -2.93
N VAL A 15 -3.49 -1.84 -4.25
CA VAL A 15 -3.63 -3.02 -5.13
C VAL A 15 -2.33 -3.81 -5.20
N PHE A 16 -1.19 -3.14 -5.44
CA PHE A 16 0.12 -3.80 -5.44
C PHE A 16 0.45 -4.45 -4.09
N GLY A 17 0.10 -3.81 -2.97
CA GLY A 17 0.29 -4.39 -1.63
C GLY A 17 -0.52 -5.66 -1.38
N ILE A 18 -1.68 -5.83 -2.03
CA ILE A 18 -2.53 -7.01 -1.87
C ILE A 18 -2.15 -8.12 -2.84
N PHE A 19 -1.87 -7.80 -4.11
CA PHE A 19 -1.66 -8.79 -5.17
C PHE A 19 -0.18 -9.12 -5.41
N ALA A 20 0.74 -8.20 -5.13
CA ALA A 20 2.18 -8.40 -5.31
C ALA A 20 2.90 -8.56 -3.95
N LYS A 21 2.32 -9.38 -3.06
CA LYS A 21 2.88 -9.62 -1.71
C LYS A 21 4.31 -10.17 -1.76
N ASP A 22 4.62 -11.01 -2.74
CA ASP A 22 5.96 -11.59 -2.89
C ASP A 22 6.99 -10.50 -3.23
N LEU A 23 6.64 -9.56 -4.12
CA LEU A 23 7.49 -8.42 -4.44
C LEU A 23 7.68 -7.50 -3.22
N MET A 24 6.61 -7.25 -2.46
CA MET A 24 6.68 -6.47 -1.22
C MET A 24 7.54 -7.17 -0.15
N TRP A 25 7.48 -8.50 -0.12
CA TRP A 25 8.29 -9.31 0.78
C TRP A 25 9.76 -9.24 0.40
N GLU A 26 10.10 -9.39 -0.89
CA GLU A 26 11.48 -9.23 -1.39
C GLU A 26 12.04 -7.85 -1.03
N LEU A 27 11.25 -6.79 -1.21
CA LEU A 27 11.65 -5.43 -0.84
C LEU A 27 11.92 -5.30 0.67
N THR A 28 11.08 -5.94 1.48
CA THR A 28 11.20 -5.95 2.94
C THR A 28 12.46 -6.71 3.38
N VAL A 29 12.72 -7.89 2.79
CA VAL A 29 13.91 -8.69 3.04
C VAL A 29 15.16 -7.90 2.67
N TRP A 30 15.17 -7.28 1.49
CA TRP A 30 16.29 -6.44 1.05
C TRP A 30 16.58 -5.29 2.02
N GLN A 31 15.54 -4.59 2.49
CA GLN A 31 15.68 -3.52 3.47
C GLN A 31 16.21 -4.02 4.83
N ASN A 32 15.73 -5.18 5.28
CA ASN A 32 16.19 -5.78 6.54
C ASN A 32 17.63 -6.31 6.43
N GLN A 33 18.01 -6.88 5.29
CA GLN A 33 19.38 -7.32 5.02
C GLN A 33 20.36 -6.15 5.06
N MET A 34 20.00 -4.98 4.52
CA MET A 34 20.83 -3.77 4.66
C MET A 34 21.02 -3.33 6.11
N LYS A 35 20.05 -3.64 6.97
CA LYS A 35 20.09 -3.34 8.41
C LYS A 35 20.73 -4.47 9.22
N GLY A 36 21.17 -5.56 8.58
CA GLY A 36 21.70 -6.76 9.25
C GLY A 36 20.65 -7.54 10.05
N LEU A 37 19.36 -7.34 9.77
CA LEU A 37 18.25 -8.00 10.48
C LEU A 37 17.84 -9.29 9.77
N ALA A 38 17.56 -10.33 10.56
CA ALA A 38 16.91 -11.53 10.06
C ALA A 38 15.45 -11.22 9.66
N SER A 39 15.00 -11.80 8.55
CA SER A 39 13.64 -11.63 8.04
C SER A 39 12.93 -12.97 7.97
N GLU A 40 11.75 -13.06 8.57
CA GLU A 40 10.88 -14.23 8.48
C GLU A 40 9.48 -13.76 8.10
N ARG A 41 8.92 -14.37 7.04
CA ARG A 41 7.57 -14.05 6.60
C ARG A 41 6.60 -14.75 7.54
N THR A 42 5.81 -13.97 8.25
CA THR A 42 4.80 -14.49 9.18
C THR A 42 3.41 -14.27 8.61
N GLU A 43 2.45 -15.10 9.03
CA GLU A 43 1.03 -14.92 8.69
C GLU A 43 0.52 -13.55 9.16
N ILE A 44 1.07 -13.03 10.28
CA ILE A 44 0.78 -11.69 10.79
C ILE A 44 1.24 -10.62 9.79
N TRP A 45 2.44 -10.76 9.21
CA TRP A 45 2.94 -9.83 8.20
C TRP A 45 2.06 -9.84 6.95
N ASP A 46 1.64 -11.03 6.49
CA ASP A 46 0.75 -11.16 5.34
C ASP A 46 -0.62 -10.52 5.60
N LEU A 47 -1.17 -10.71 6.79
CA LEU A 47 -2.43 -10.12 7.21
C LEU A 47 -2.32 -8.61 7.33
N MET A 48 -1.27 -8.08 7.96
CA MET A 48 -1.02 -6.65 8.09
C MET A 48 -0.78 -5.97 6.75
N THR A 49 -0.03 -6.59 5.85
CA THR A 49 0.20 -6.08 4.48
C THR A 49 -1.10 -6.04 3.69
N THR A 50 -1.96 -7.06 3.85
CA THR A 50 -3.30 -7.09 3.23
C THR A 50 -4.19 -5.98 3.78
N ILE A 51 -4.28 -5.84 5.11
CA ILE A 51 -5.07 -4.79 5.76
C ILE A 51 -4.56 -3.42 5.34
N GLY A 52 -3.25 -3.20 5.34
CA GLY A 52 -2.63 -1.95 4.90
C GLY A 52 -3.00 -1.60 3.46
N GLY A 53 -2.96 -2.59 2.56
CA GLY A 53 -3.40 -2.41 1.17
C GLY A 53 -4.90 -2.07 1.06
N VAL A 54 -5.75 -2.75 1.81
CA VAL A 54 -7.21 -2.48 1.83
C VAL A 54 -7.49 -1.07 2.35
N VAL A 55 -6.83 -0.66 3.43
CA VAL A 55 -6.96 0.68 4.01
C VAL A 55 -6.48 1.73 3.00
N ALA A 56 -5.34 1.51 2.33
CA ALA A 56 -4.84 2.41 1.29
C ALA A 56 -5.83 2.57 0.12
N ILE A 57 -6.48 1.49 -0.32
CA ILE A 57 -7.54 1.55 -1.34
C ILE A 57 -8.73 2.38 -0.83
N ILE A 58 -9.20 2.13 0.40
CA ILE A 58 -10.32 2.87 0.98
C ILE A 58 -10.03 4.37 1.03
N PHE A 59 -8.85 4.77 1.53
CA PHE A 59 -8.45 6.18 1.55
C PHE A 59 -8.27 6.77 0.16
N GLY A 60 -7.73 6.00 -0.79
CA GLY A 60 -7.63 6.42 -2.19
C GLY A 60 -9.01 6.71 -2.80
N VAL A 61 -9.97 5.81 -2.62
CA VAL A 61 -11.35 5.97 -3.09
C VAL A 61 -12.06 7.13 -2.40
N LEU A 62 -11.91 7.26 -1.08
CA LEU A 62 -12.46 8.40 -0.33
C LEU A 62 -11.86 9.73 -0.81
N GLY A 63 -10.55 9.78 -1.09
CA GLY A 63 -9.89 10.95 -1.64
C GLY A 63 -10.45 11.35 -3.01
N VAL A 64 -10.70 10.38 -3.89
CA VAL A 64 -11.36 10.62 -5.18
C VAL A 64 -12.79 11.12 -4.97
N TYR A 65 -13.57 10.47 -4.11
CA TYR A 65 -14.95 10.87 -3.80
C TYR A 65 -15.03 12.28 -3.22
N MET A 66 -14.16 12.61 -2.27
CA MET A 66 -14.07 13.92 -1.64
C MET A 66 -13.67 15.00 -2.66
N PHE A 67 -12.77 14.69 -3.59
CA PHE A 67 -12.40 15.59 -4.67
C PHE A 67 -13.60 15.92 -5.59
N PHE A 68 -14.35 14.91 -6.03
CA PHE A 68 -15.53 15.12 -6.88
C PHE A 68 -16.66 15.88 -6.18
N THR A 69 -16.80 15.71 -4.85
CA THR A 69 -17.85 16.38 -4.06
C THR A 69 -17.49 17.79 -3.62
N ASN A 70 -16.21 18.10 -3.41
CA ASN A 70 -15.76 19.43 -2.93
C ASN A 70 -15.25 20.36 -4.04
N GLY A 71 -15.22 19.91 -5.30
CA GLY A 71 -15.13 20.77 -6.48
C GLY A 71 -14.13 21.93 -6.41
N LEU A 72 -12.84 21.64 -6.18
CA LEU A 72 -11.75 22.58 -6.44
C LEU A 72 -11.29 22.51 -7.90
#